data_AF-A0A1L8D534-F1
#
_entry.id   AF-A0A1L8D534-F1
#
_cell.length_a   1.000
_cell.length_b   1.000
_cell.length_c   1.000
_cell.angle_alpha   90.00
_cell.angle_beta   90.00
_cell.angle_gamma   90.00
#
_symmetry.space_group_name_H-M   'P 1'
#
loop_
_entity.id
_entity.type
_entity.pdbx_description
1 polymer ?
#
loop_
_entity_poly.entity_id
_entity_poly.type
_entity_poly.pdbx_seq_one_letter_code
_entity_poly.pdbx_strand_id
1 'polypeptide(L)' 'MKIIVCDRCKTTHTEGLVCKHCDTAYCYDCLDLFPNGIKFCQTCGEFICDECYEGMVECDREKNT' A
#
# COMPACT_ATOMS: atom_id res chain seq x y z
N MET A 1 -7.87 7.94 5.40
CA MET A 1 -7.30 9.14 4.71
C MET A 1 -8.07 9.33 3.41
N LYS A 2 -8.29 10.55 2.92
CA LYS A 2 -8.88 10.76 1.59
C LYS A 2 -7.79 10.72 0.51
N ILE A 3 -8.04 9.96 -0.55
CA ILE A 3 -7.18 9.84 -1.74
C ILE A 3 -7.87 10.45 -2.96
N ILE A 4 -7.09 11.05 -3.86
CA ILE A 4 -7.62 11.72 -5.05
C ILE A 4 -8.17 10.70 -6.04
N VAL A 5 -7.44 9.60 -6.25
CA VAL A 5 -7.80 8.51 -7.15
C VAL A 5 -7.23 7.20 -6.61
N CYS A 6 -8.00 6.12 -6.72
CA CYS A 6 -7.50 4.76 -6.49
C CYS A 6 -6.83 4.26 -7.77
N ASP A 7 -5.57 3.85 -7.69
CA ASP A 7 -4.82 3.38 -8.85
C ASP A 7 -5.34 2.06 -9.43
N ARG A 8 -6.06 1.27 -8.62
CA ARG A 8 -6.67 0.00 -9.04
C ARG A 8 -8.00 0.18 -9.75
N CYS A 9 -9.00 0.80 -9.12
CA CYS A 9 -10.36 0.89 -9.66
C CYS A 9 -10.68 2.25 -10.30
N LYS A 10 -9.77 3.23 -10.20
CA LYS A 10 -9.92 4.61 -10.71
C LYS A 10 -11.04 5.42 -10.06
N THR A 11 -11.66 4.93 -8.98
CA THR A 11 -12.58 5.72 -8.15
C THR A 11 -11.85 6.92 -7.57
N THR A 12 -12.45 8.11 -7.66
CA THR A 12 -11.87 9.36 -7.18
C THR A 12 -12.47 9.84 -5.87
N HIS A 13 -11.75 10.67 -5.13
CA HIS A 13 -12.22 11.35 -3.92
C HIS A 13 -12.78 10.40 -2.85
N THR A 14 -12.12 9.26 -2.68
CA THR A 14 -12.55 8.17 -1.78
C THR A 14 -11.58 8.02 -0.60
N GLU A 15 -11.95 7.18 0.37
CA GLU A 15 -11.08 6.86 1.49
C GLU A 15 -10.15 5.68 1.16
N GLY A 16 -8.91 5.78 1.62
CA GLY A 16 -7.89 4.79 1.33
C GLY A 16 -6.55 5.08 1.99
N LEU A 17 -5.53 4.38 1.50
CA LEU A 17 -4.14 4.49 1.90
C LEU A 17 -3.28 4.84 0.69
N VAL A 18 -2.16 5.50 0.96
CA VAL A 18 -1.16 5.88 -0.04
C VAL A 18 0.16 5.25 0.35
N CYS A 19 0.83 4.63 -0.61
CA CYS A 19 2.18 4.12 -0.45
C CYS A 19 3.13 5.30 -0.25
N LYS A 20 3.88 5.30 0.85
CA LYS A 20 4.82 6.39 1.16
C LYS A 20 6.06 6.46 0.27
N HIS A 21 6.30 5.46 -0.58
CA HIS A 21 7.49 5.41 -1.43
C HIS A 21 7.24 5.77 -2.89
N CYS A 22 6.07 5.45 -3.42
CA CYS A 22 5.75 5.66 -4.83
C CYS A 22 4.46 6.46 -5.05
N ASP A 23 3.84 6.94 -3.97
CA ASP A 23 2.59 7.70 -3.97
C ASP A 23 1.38 6.98 -4.59
N THR A 24 1.50 5.68 -4.90
CA THR A 24 0.38 4.84 -5.35
C THR A 24 -0.70 4.77 -4.28
N ALA A 25 -1.95 5.00 -4.67
CA ALA A 25 -3.07 5.08 -3.75
C ALA A 25 -4.10 3.96 -3.98
N TYR A 26 -4.59 3.36 -2.90
CA TYR A 26 -5.62 2.32 -2.94
C TYR A 26 -6.78 2.68 -2.01
N CYS A 27 -8.01 2.62 -2.53
CA CYS A 27 -9.20 2.80 -1.71
C CYS A 27 -9.45 1.59 -0.81
N TYR A 28 -10.14 1.79 0.31
CA TYR A 28 -10.43 0.71 1.25
C TYR A 28 -11.25 -0.42 0.59
N ASP A 29 -12.23 -0.10 -0.26
CA ASP A 29 -12.98 -1.13 -1.01
C ASP A 29 -12.08 -2.07 -1.82
N CYS A 30 -11.00 -1.53 -2.40
CA CYS A 30 -10.02 -2.33 -3.13
C CYS A 30 -9.12 -3.13 -2.18
N LEU A 31 -8.80 -2.58 -1.01
CA LEU A 31 -7.98 -3.26 -0.01
C LEU A 31 -8.75 -4.38 0.71
N ASP A 32 -10.06 -4.27 0.87
CA ASP A 32 -10.90 -5.37 1.39
C ASP A 32 -10.89 -6.57 0.44
N LEU A 33 -10.89 -6.32 -0.88
CA LEU A 33 -10.82 -7.38 -1.89
C LEU A 33 -9.39 -7.87 -2.13
N PHE A 34 -8.41 -6.99 -2.02
CA PHE A 34 -7.00 -7.24 -2.28
C PHE A 34 -6.14 -6.71 -1.13
N PRO A 35 -6.13 -7.38 0.04
CA PRO A 35 -5.46 -6.89 1.24
C PRO A 35 -3.94 -6.79 1.07
N ASN A 36 -3.38 -7.49 0.09
CA ASN A 36 -1.96 -7.40 -0.25
C ASN A 36 -1.59 -6.11 -1.00
N GLY A 37 -2.54 -5.27 -1.43
CA GLY A 37 -2.26 -4.07 -2.21
C GLY A 37 -1.41 -3.03 -1.49
N ILE A 38 -1.58 -2.90 -0.18
CA ILE A 38 -0.74 -2.09 0.71
C ILE A 38 -0.53 -2.85 2.01
N LYS A 39 0.70 -2.82 2.53
CA LYS A 39 1.12 -3.47 3.76
C LYS A 39 1.87 -2.48 4.64
N PHE A 40 1.80 -2.68 5.95
CA PHE A 40 2.64 -1.94 6.87
C PHE A 40 4.03 -2.58 6.90
N CYS A 41 5.08 -1.84 6.54
CA CYS A 41 6.45 -2.32 6.74
C CYS A 41 6.92 -1.93 8.13
N GLN A 42 7.23 -2.91 9.00
CA GLN A 42 7.65 -2.62 10.38
C GLN A 42 9.04 -1.96 10.44
N THR A 43 9.88 -2.22 9.44
CA THR A 43 11.18 -1.55 9.28
C THR A 43 11.03 -0.05 8.97
N CYS A 44 10.16 0.31 8.03
CA CYS A 44 9.93 1.72 7.66
C CYS A 44 8.97 2.44 8.60
N GLY A 45 8.12 1.70 9.33
CA GLY A 45 7.05 2.27 10.15
C GLY A 45 5.92 2.89 9.34
N GLU A 46 5.80 2.55 8.05
CA GLU A 46 4.90 3.21 7.09
C GLU A 46 4.13 2.18 6.26
N PHE A 47 3.01 2.62 5.66
CA PHE A 47 2.25 1.82 4.70
C PHE A 47 2.87 1.92 3.30
N ILE A 48 3.20 0.77 2.73
CA ILE A 48 3.88 0.64 1.45
C ILE A 48 3.16 -0.38 0.56
N CYS A 49 3.14 -0.16 -0.76
CA CYS A 49 2.52 -1.11 -1.68
C CYS A 49 3.37 -2.39 -1.80
N ASP A 50 2.75 -3.47 -2.29
CA ASP A 50 3.41 -4.77 -2.45
C ASP A 50 4.68 -4.67 -3.30
N GLU A 51 4.63 -3.92 -4.41
CA GLU A 51 5.78 -3.72 -5.31
C GLU A 51 6.95 -3.03 -4.61
N CYS A 52 6.68 -2.02 -3.78
CA CYS A 52 7.71 -1.36 -2.97
C CYS A 52 8.21 -2.27 -1.85
N TYR A 53 7.33 -3.08 -1.27
CA TYR A 53 7.70 -4.02 -0.22
C TYR A 53 8.67 -5.09 -0.75
N GLU A 54 8.36 -5.71 -1.88
CA GLU A 54 9.23 -6.72 -2.52
C GLU A 54 10.52 -6.12 -3.09
N GLY A 55 10.48 -4.86 -3.56
CA GLY A 55 11.66 -4.13 -4.01
C GLY A 55 12.62 -3.72 -2.89
N MET A 56 12.16 -3.69 -1.63
CA MET A 56 12.98 -3.32 -0.47
C MET A 56 13.44 -4.55 0.30
N VAL A 57 14.72 -4.91 0.11
CA VAL A 57 15.39 -6.05 0.75
C VAL A 57 15.22 -6.06 2.28
N GLU A 58 15.15 -4.89 2.92
CA GLU A 58 14.97 -4.78 4.37
C GLU A 58 13.53 -5.06 4.82
N CYS A 59 12.52 -4.61 4.07
CA CYS A 59 11.12 -4.95 4.35
C CYS A 59 10.82 -6.42 4.06
N ASP A 60 11.39 -7.00 2.99
CA ASP A 60 11.14 -8.40 2.62
C ASP A 60 11.76 -9.41 3.62
N ARG A 61 12.80 -9.00 4.37
CA ARG A 61 13.47 -9.84 5.38
C ARG A 61 12.60 -10.25 6.56
N GLU A 62 11.53 -9.52 6.87
CA GLU A 62 10.59 -9.88 7.95
C GLU A 62 9.61 -11.00 7.56
N LYS A 63 9.58 -11.46 6.31
CA LYS A 63 8.82 -12.68 5.95
C LYS A 63 9.42 -13.98 6.48
N ASN A 64 10.66 -13.98 6.99
CA ASN A 64 11.43 -15.21 7.27
C ASN A 64 11.99 -15.34 8.70
N THR A 65 11.40 -14.69 9.71
CA THR A 65 11.77 -14.92 11.12
C THR A 65 10.61 -15.47 11.92
#